data_AF-A0A1H8X3V0-F1
#
_entry.id   AF-A0A1H8X3V0-F1
#
_cell.length_a   1.000
_cell.length_b   1.000
_cell.length_c   1.000
_cell.angle_alpha   90.00
_cell.angle_beta   90.00
_cell.angle_gamma   90.00
#
_symmetry.space_group_name_H-M   'P 1'
#
loop_
_entity.id
_entity.type
_entity.pdbx_description
1 polymer ?
#
loop_
_entity_poly.entity_id
_entity_poly.type
_entity_poly.pdbx_seq_one_letter_code
_entity_poly.pdbx_strand_id
1 'polypeptide(L)'
;MSVIPTEWGEPDSRPGVYYDLFWTGLAVVVFGAVAYWEPFSITVSITPQRLAGATILGMILSAALTYGSFVSKRLQQLWANFRIRFVGLFLLIMAGQLALAVAPTWTVLTLLVAFLTFIPLRVAIYLRTR
;
A
#
# COMPACT_ATOMS: atom_id res chain seq x y z
N MET A 1 5.33 -13.56 22.53
CA MET A 1 4.08 -13.12 21.86
C MET A 1 4.45 -12.67 20.46
N SER A 2 3.77 -13.17 19.42
CA SER A 2 3.99 -12.73 18.04
C SER A 2 3.43 -11.32 17.85
N VAL A 3 4.22 -10.40 17.31
CA VAL A 3 3.77 -9.04 16.97
C VAL A 3 2.80 -9.06 15.78
N ILE A 4 2.90 -10.09 14.94
CA ILE A 4 2.04 -10.30 13.77
C ILE A 4 0.86 -11.17 14.20
N PRO A 5 -0.41 -10.74 13.98
CA PRO A 5 -1.57 -11.58 14.25
C PRO A 5 -1.50 -12.88 13.44
N THR A 6 -1.80 -14.01 14.08
CA THR A 6 -1.83 -15.32 13.40
C THR A 6 -2.88 -15.39 12.30
N GLU A 7 -4.00 -14.67 12.48
CA GLU A 7 -5.13 -14.58 11.55
C GLU A 7 -5.00 -13.39 10.56
N TRP A 8 -3.82 -12.77 10.44
CA TRP A 8 -3.65 -11.56 9.64
C TRP A 8 -4.07 -11.71 8.17
N GLY A 9 -3.89 -12.91 7.59
CA GLY A 9 -4.30 -13.21 6.23
C GLY A 9 -5.81 -13.40 6.02
N GLU A 10 -6.58 -13.47 7.11
CA GLU A 10 -8.02 -13.69 7.05
C GLU A 10 -8.77 -12.36 6.84
N PRO A 11 -9.71 -12.32 5.88
CA PRO A 11 -10.38 -11.09 5.51
C PRO A 11 -11.29 -10.54 6.61
N ASP A 12 -11.85 -11.42 7.45
CA ASP A 12 -12.75 -11.17 8.58
C ASP A 12 -12.04 -11.05 9.94
N SER A 13 -10.71 -11.18 9.99
CA SER A 13 -9.97 -11.05 11.24
C SER A 13 -9.87 -9.60 11.71
N ARG A 14 -10.53 -9.31 12.84
CA ARG A 14 -10.48 -8.00 13.50
C ARG A 14 -9.04 -7.56 13.88
N PRO A 15 -8.19 -8.39 14.51
CA PRO A 15 -6.80 -8.00 14.78
C PRO A 15 -5.98 -7.81 13.49
N GLY A 16 -6.25 -8.59 12.43
CA GLY A 16 -5.62 -8.42 11.12
C GLY A 16 -5.92 -7.05 10.50
N VAL A 17 -7.19 -6.62 10.56
CA VAL A 17 -7.60 -5.30 10.07
C VAL A 17 -6.94 -4.17 10.84
N TYR A 18 -6.91 -4.22 12.18
CA TYR A 18 -6.23 -3.17 12.96
C TYR A 18 -4.74 -3.09 12.67
N TYR A 19 -4.09 -4.24 12.47
CA TYR A 19 -2.68 -4.29 12.10
C TYR A 19 -2.45 -3.66 10.72
N ASP A 20 -3.27 -4.00 9.72
CA ASP A 20 -3.21 -3.40 8.38
C ASP A 20 -3.43 -1.88 8.42
N LEU A 21 -4.46 -1.43 9.15
CA LEU A 21 -4.80 -0.01 9.26
C LEU A 21 -3.71 0.78 10.00
N PHE A 22 -3.08 0.19 11.02
CA PHE A 22 -1.98 0.81 11.72
C PHE A 22 -0.78 1.05 10.79
N TRP A 23 -0.34 0.03 10.06
CA TRP A 23 0.78 0.16 9.13
C TRP A 23 0.46 1.05 7.94
N THR A 24 -0.77 0.96 7.41
CA THR A 24 -1.23 1.85 6.35
C THR A 24 -1.28 3.30 6.82
N GLY A 25 -1.81 3.55 8.02
CA GLY A 25 -1.83 4.88 8.63
C GLY A 25 -0.43 5.44 8.85
N LEU A 26 0.49 4.61 9.34
CA LEU A 26 1.90 4.99 9.48
C LEU A 26 2.53 5.33 8.13
N ALA A 27 2.25 4.55 7.08
CA ALA A 27 2.73 4.83 5.73
C ALA A 27 2.18 6.17 5.20
N VAL A 28 0.89 6.46 5.42
CA VAL A 28 0.31 7.77 5.06
C VAL A 28 1.05 8.92 5.76
N VAL A 29 1.35 8.78 7.05
CA VAL A 29 2.12 9.80 7.78
C VAL A 29 3.52 9.98 7.20
N VAL A 30 4.23 8.88 6.90
CA VAL A 30 5.57 8.94 6.33
C VAL A 30 5.57 9.58 4.94
N PHE A 31 4.70 9.14 4.02
CA PHE A 31 4.63 9.73 2.68
C PHE A 31 4.10 11.15 2.70
N GLY A 32 3.19 11.49 3.61
CA GLY A 32 2.73 12.86 3.83
C GLY A 32 3.87 13.77 4.32
N ALA A 33 4.70 13.28 5.24
CA ALA A 33 5.89 13.99 5.68
C ALA A 33 6.90 14.19 4.54
N VAL A 34 7.11 13.17 3.69
CA VAL A 34 7.96 13.31 2.49
C VAL A 34 7.41 14.36 1.52
N ALA A 35 6.09 14.38 1.30
CA ALA A 35 5.45 15.35 0.43
C ALA A 35 5.48 16.79 0.98
N TYR A 36 5.48 16.94 2.31
CA TYR A 36 5.45 18.24 2.98
C TYR A 36 6.84 18.83 3.22
N TRP A 37 7.78 18.02 3.71
CA TRP A 37 9.13 18.47 4.07
C TRP A 37 10.18 18.30 2.97
N GLU A 38 9.86 17.57 1.89
CA GLU A 38 10.78 17.33 0.77
C GLU A 38 12.19 16.86 1.20
N PRO A 39 12.31 15.85 2.08
CA PRO A 39 13.60 15.40 2.59
C PRO A 39 14.45 14.79 1.47
N PHE A 40 15.78 14.79 1.64
CA PHE A 40 16.74 14.18 0.70
C PHE A 40 16.73 14.78 -0.72
N SER A 41 16.39 16.06 -0.85
CA SER A 41 16.29 16.76 -2.14
C SER A 41 15.19 16.20 -3.07
N ILE A 42 14.20 15.52 -2.51
CA ILE A 42 13.03 15.01 -3.23
C ILE A 42 12.06 16.16 -3.46
N THR A 43 11.99 16.69 -4.68
CA THR A 43 11.03 17.75 -5.03
C THR A 43 9.68 17.18 -5.45
N VAL A 44 8.61 17.65 -4.81
CA VAL A 44 7.24 17.18 -5.02
C VAL A 44 6.41 18.33 -5.58
N SER A 45 6.42 18.50 -6.90
CA SER A 45 5.64 19.57 -7.53
C SER A 45 4.16 19.18 -7.65
N ILE A 46 3.34 19.68 -6.73
CA ILE A 46 1.89 19.40 -6.73
C ILE A 46 1.21 20.31 -7.75
N THR A 47 0.94 19.78 -8.94
CA THR A 47 0.08 20.43 -9.95
C THR A 47 -1.25 19.68 -10.07
N PRO A 48 -2.36 20.33 -10.47
CA PRO A 48 -3.66 19.66 -10.59
C PRO A 48 -3.62 18.42 -11.50
N GLN A 49 -2.85 18.48 -12.59
CA GLN A 49 -2.68 17.36 -13.52
C GLN A 49 -1.94 16.18 -12.90
N ARG A 50 -0.84 16.43 -12.18
CA ARG A 50 -0.08 15.37 -11.49
C ARG A 50 -0.87 14.76 -10.35
N LEU A 51 -1.62 15.59 -9.61
CA LEU A 51 -2.50 15.12 -8.57
C LEU A 51 -3.60 14.22 -9.15
N ALA A 52 -4.31 14.66 -10.19
CA ALA A 52 -5.36 13.86 -10.83
C ALA A 52 -4.82 12.52 -11.35
N GLY A 53 -3.69 12.54 -12.05
CA GLY A 53 -3.06 11.32 -12.57
C GLY A 53 -2.62 10.36 -11.44
N ALA A 54 -1.96 10.89 -10.41
CA ALA A 54 -1.54 10.10 -9.26
C ALA A 54 -2.73 9.53 -8.48
N THR A 55 -3.86 10.26 -8.43
CA THR A 55 -5.08 9.75 -7.81
C THR A 55 -5.62 8.54 -8.56
N ILE A 56 -5.71 8.61 -9.89
CA ILE A 56 -6.16 7.49 -10.72
C ILE A 56 -5.24 6.27 -10.53
N LEU A 57 -3.93 6.48 -10.64
CA LEU A 57 -2.95 5.40 -10.47
C LEU A 57 -2.99 4.81 -9.06
N GLY A 58 -3.12 5.65 -8.03
CA GLY A 58 -3.18 5.23 -6.63
C GLY A 58 -4.43 4.40 -6.33
N MET A 59 -5.58 4.79 -6.87
CA MET A 59 -6.81 4.02 -6.75
C MET A 59 -6.70 2.65 -7.42
N ILE A 60 -6.16 2.59 -8.64
CA ILE A 60 -5.94 1.33 -9.37
C ILE A 60 -5.00 0.42 -8.58
N LEU A 61 -3.88 0.97 -8.08
CA LEU A 61 -2.91 0.22 -7.30
C LEU A 61 -3.54 -0.33 -6.01
N SER A 62 -4.29 0.51 -5.28
CA SER A 62 -5.00 0.10 -4.07
C SER A 62 -6.01 -1.03 -4.34
N ALA A 63 -6.79 -0.91 -5.40
CA ALA A 63 -7.74 -1.94 -5.79
C ALA A 63 -7.04 -3.26 -6.15
N ALA A 64 -5.94 -3.19 -6.91
CA ALA A 64 -5.14 -4.36 -7.29
C ALA A 64 -4.53 -5.05 -6.08
N LEU A 65 -3.92 -4.29 -5.15
CA LEU A 65 -3.36 -4.81 -3.91
C LEU A 65 -4.44 -5.49 -3.08
N THR A 66 -5.59 -4.83 -2.92
CA THR A 66 -6.68 -5.36 -2.11
C THR A 66 -7.28 -6.63 -2.69
N TYR A 67 -7.51 -6.67 -4.01
CA TYR A 67 -7.97 -7.86 -4.69
C TYR A 67 -6.95 -9.01 -4.56
N GLY A 68 -5.67 -8.72 -4.76
CA GLY A 68 -4.60 -9.71 -4.65
C GLY A 68 -4.44 -10.28 -3.25
N SER A 69 -4.56 -9.43 -2.22
CA SER A 69 -4.34 -9.82 -0.83
C SER A 69 -5.52 -10.55 -0.20
N PHE A 70 -6.77 -10.15 -0.51
CA PHE A 70 -7.94 -10.62 0.25
C PHE A 70 -8.99 -11.35 -0.58
N VAL A 71 -9.03 -11.14 -1.90
CA VAL A 71 -10.08 -11.72 -2.76
C VAL A 71 -9.54 -12.93 -3.54
N SER A 72 -8.31 -12.85 -4.05
CA SER A 72 -7.73 -13.88 -4.90
C SER A 72 -7.03 -14.97 -4.10
N LYS A 73 -7.71 -16.11 -3.92
CA LYS A 73 -7.11 -17.31 -3.30
C LYS A 73 -5.82 -17.77 -3.98
N ARG A 74 -5.72 -17.61 -5.31
CA ARG A 74 -4.54 -18.00 -6.09
C ARG A 74 -3.32 -17.15 -5.73
N LEU A 75 -3.51 -15.84 -5.57
CA LEU A 75 -2.43 -14.93 -5.17
C LEU A 75 -2.05 -15.15 -3.71
N GLN A 76 -3.03 -15.40 -2.82
CA GLN A 76 -2.77 -15.76 -1.43
C GLN A 76 -1.90 -17.02 -1.31
N GLN A 77 -2.24 -18.08 -2.05
CA GLN A 77 -1.45 -19.32 -2.08
C GLN A 77 -0.04 -19.10 -2.63
N LEU A 78 0.09 -18.28 -3.68
CA LEU A 78 1.39 -17.94 -4.25
C LEU A 78 2.25 -17.14 -3.26
N TRP A 79 1.65 -16.22 -2.51
CA TRP A 79 2.30 -15.44 -1.46
C TRP A 79 2.59 -16.21 -0.18
N ALA A 80 1.92 -17.33 0.06
CA ALA A 80 2.24 -18.23 1.17
C ALA A 80 3.63 -18.87 1.01
N ASN A 81 4.13 -19.00 -0.22
CA ASN A 81 5.49 -19.46 -0.47
C ASN A 81 6.50 -18.36 -0.11
N PHE A 82 7.29 -18.61 0.93
CA PHE A 82 8.29 -17.67 1.43
C PHE A 82 9.26 -17.16 0.35
N ARG A 83 9.74 -18.04 -0.55
CA ARG A 83 10.71 -17.64 -1.60
C ARG A 83 10.08 -16.65 -2.58
N ILE A 84 8.85 -16.94 -3.01
CA ILE A 84 8.13 -16.09 -3.97
C ILE A 84 7.80 -14.75 -3.32
N ARG A 85 7.31 -14.78 -2.09
CA ARG A 85 7.06 -13.57 -1.29
C ARG A 85 8.32 -12.73 -1.14
N PHE A 86 9.45 -13.34 -0.79
CA PHE A 86 10.71 -12.62 -0.59
C PHE A 86 11.17 -11.94 -1.88
N VAL A 87 11.21 -12.68 -2.99
CA VAL A 87 11.59 -12.13 -4.30
C VAL A 87 10.61 -11.05 -4.75
N GLY A 88 9.31 -11.26 -4.55
CA GLY A 88 8.27 -10.28 -4.88
C GLY A 88 8.43 -8.98 -4.09
N LEU A 89 8.61 -9.05 -2.77
CA LEU A 89 8.88 -7.87 -1.93
C LEU A 89 10.19 -7.18 -2.31
N PHE A 90 11.24 -7.95 -2.58
CA PHE A 90 12.52 -7.40 -3.00
C PHE A 90 12.39 -6.59 -4.29
N LEU A 91 11.76 -7.18 -5.31
CA LEU A 91 11.51 -6.49 -6.59
C LEU A 91 10.60 -5.27 -6.41
N LEU A 92 9.58 -5.36 -5.57
CA LEU A 92 8.69 -4.25 -5.26
C LEU A 92 9.45 -3.07 -4.62
N ILE A 93 10.32 -3.35 -3.65
CA ILE A 93 11.14 -2.33 -2.97
C ILE A 93 12.12 -1.70 -3.97
N MET A 94 12.83 -2.51 -4.76
CA MET A 94 13.78 -2.00 -5.76
C MET A 94 13.08 -1.15 -6.82
N ALA A 95 11.91 -1.58 -7.31
CA ALA A 95 11.09 -0.81 -8.24
C ALA A 95 10.60 0.50 -7.62
N GLY A 96 10.19 0.47 -6.35
CA GLY A 96 9.79 1.67 -5.60
C GLY A 96 10.92 2.67 -5.42
N GLN A 97 12.13 2.21 -5.10
CA GLN A 97 13.33 3.05 -5.01
C GLN A 97 13.68 3.68 -6.35
N LEU A 98 13.66 2.90 -7.44
CA LEU A 98 13.89 3.42 -8.79
C LEU A 98 12.83 4.46 -9.18
N ALA A 99 11.56 4.19 -8.89
CA ALA A 99 10.47 5.12 -9.17
C ALA A 99 10.63 6.43 -8.39
N LEU A 100 11.00 6.37 -7.10
CA LEU A 100 11.32 7.55 -6.30
C LEU A 100 12.49 8.35 -6.87
N ALA A 101 13.51 7.69 -7.41
CA ALA A 101 14.65 8.36 -8.03
C ALA A 101 14.31 9.03 -9.37
N VAL A 102 13.43 8.41 -10.17
CA VAL A 102 13.10 8.87 -11.54
C VAL A 102 11.93 9.86 -11.55
N ALA A 103 10.89 9.60 -10.76
CA ALA A 103 9.62 10.33 -10.78
C ALA A 103 9.08 10.55 -9.36
N PRO A 104 9.84 11.22 -8.46
CA PRO A 104 9.53 11.33 -7.04
C PRO A 104 8.11 11.84 -6.75
N THR A 105 7.70 12.90 -7.44
CA THR A 105 6.36 13.49 -7.29
C THR A 105 5.26 12.46 -7.58
N TRP A 106 5.38 11.72 -8.69
CA TRP A 106 4.37 10.73 -9.09
C TRP A 106 4.33 9.57 -8.12
N THR A 107 5.50 9.09 -7.69
CA THR A 107 5.60 7.96 -6.77
C THR A 107 5.03 8.29 -5.41
N VAL A 108 5.41 9.43 -4.81
CA VAL A 108 4.91 9.86 -3.51
C VAL A 108 3.39 10.05 -3.54
N LEU A 109 2.88 10.80 -4.52
CA LEU A 109 1.44 11.06 -4.62
C LEU A 109 0.63 9.78 -4.90
N THR A 110 1.12 8.90 -5.78
CA THR A 110 0.44 7.64 -6.12
C THR A 110 0.37 6.72 -4.90
N LEU A 111 1.48 6.57 -4.16
CA LEU A 111 1.52 5.75 -2.96
C LEU A 111 0.64 6.33 -1.85
N LEU A 112 0.65 7.65 -1.67
CA LEU A 112 -0.17 8.32 -0.67
C LEU A 112 -1.66 8.11 -0.97
N VAL A 113 -2.10 8.28 -2.22
CA VAL A 113 -3.48 7.97 -2.61
C VAL A 113 -3.79 6.49 -2.48
N ALA A 114 -2.87 5.60 -2.86
CA ALA A 114 -3.07 4.17 -2.73
C ALA A 114 -3.32 3.78 -1.26
N PHE A 115 -2.51 4.27 -0.32
CA PHE A 115 -2.70 3.99 1.11
C PHE A 115 -3.99 4.61 1.66
N LEU A 116 -4.32 5.85 1.30
CA LEU A 116 -5.58 6.47 1.69
C LEU A 116 -6.80 5.72 1.17
N THR A 117 -6.72 5.17 -0.06
CA THR A 117 -7.80 4.38 -0.67
C THR A 117 -7.87 2.97 -0.08
N PHE A 118 -6.74 2.41 0.36
CA PHE A 118 -6.68 1.09 0.95
C PHE A 118 -7.43 1.01 2.28
N ILE A 119 -7.37 2.07 3.09
CA ILE A 119 -8.07 2.15 4.39
C ILE A 119 -9.57 1.83 4.28
N PRO A 120 -10.39 2.59 3.51
CA PRO A 120 -11.81 2.30 3.39
C PRO A 120 -12.07 0.97 2.70
N LEU A 121 -11.21 0.55 1.75
CA LEU A 121 -11.40 -0.71 1.03
C LEU A 121 -11.18 -1.94 1.94
N ARG A 122 -10.17 -1.89 2.82
CA ARG A 122 -9.92 -2.93 3.82
C ARG A 122 -11.06 -3.03 4.82
N VAL A 123 -11.57 -1.88 5.29
CA VAL A 123 -12.73 -1.82 6.19
C VAL A 123 -13.98 -2.39 5.50
N ALA A 124 -14.22 -2.03 4.23
CA ALA A 124 -15.37 -2.54 3.47
C ALA A 124 -15.32 -4.06 3.29
N ILE A 125 -14.14 -4.63 3.05
CA ILE A 125 -13.97 -6.09 2.97
C ILE A 125 -14.31 -6.75 4.29
N TYR A 126 -13.74 -6.25 5.39
CA TYR A 126 -14.02 -6.77 6.73
C TYR A 126 -15.51 -6.75 7.05
N LEU A 127 -16.20 -5.64 6.77
CA LEU A 127 -17.65 -5.53 7.00
C LEU A 127 -18.47 -6.45 6.09
N ARG A 128 -17.97 -6.81 4.91
CA ARG A 128 -18.64 -7.73 3.98
C ARG A 128 -18.44 -9.21 4.35
N THR A 129 -17.30 -9.55 4.95
CA THR A 129 -16.95 -10.94 5.28
C THR A 129 -17.31 -11.36 6.71
N ARG A 130 -17.64 -10.39 7.57
CA ARG A 130 -18.19 -10.60 8.92
C ARG A 130 -19.69 -10.90 8.87
#